data_AF-M7BYA2-F1
#
_entry.id   AF-M7BYA2-F1
#
_cell.length_a   1.000
_cell.length_b   1.000
_cell.length_c   1.000
_cell.angle_alpha   90.00
_cell.angle_beta   90.00
_cell.angle_gamma   90.00
#
_symmetry.space_group_name_H-M   'P 1'
#
loop_
_entity.id
_entity.type
_entity.pdbx_description
1 polymer ?
#
loop_
_entity_poly.entity_id
_entity_poly.type
_entity_poly.pdbx_seq_one_letter_code
_entity_poly.pdbx_strand_id
1 'polypeptide(L)'
;MKPDTLVSVVEQCQSPKEYPTLTTFFEGEIISKKHPFLTRKWDADEDVDRKHWGKFQAFYQYAKTFNSDDFDYEDLKNGDYVFMRWKEQFLVPDHTIKDISGASFAGFYYISFQKSAASIEGYYYHRSSECRCGLPEQLAPLYLYYREISVAHEKGIEEPPCKGLFPEPNCWPWLCCTAVALVHRASSKGQTTEYHLGLLKAKLAKYRAQLLEPSKSAAAKGEGFDVMKSGDARVALIGFPSVGKSTFLSLMTSTASEAASYEFTTLTCIPGVIEYKGANIQLLDLPGIIEGAAQGKGRGRQVIAVARTADVVIMMLDATKGEVQRSLLEKELESVGIRLNKCKPNIYFKPKKGGGISFNSTVTLTQCSEKLVQLILHEYKIFNAEVLFREDCSPDEFIDVIVGNRVYMPCLYVYNKIDQISMEEVDRLARRPNSVVISCGMKLNLDYLLEKLWEYLALTCIFTKKRGQRPDFSDAIILRKGASVEHVCHRIHRTLASQFKYALVWGTSTKYSPQRVGLTHLMEHEDVIQIVKK
;
A
#
# COMPACT_ATOMS: atom_id res chain seq x y z
N MET A 1 -6.36 -17.81 -13.43
CA MET A 1 -7.83 -17.74 -13.33
C MET A 1 -8.43 -18.12 -14.67
N LYS A 2 -9.63 -18.70 -14.67
CA LYS A 2 -10.41 -18.89 -15.91
C LYS A 2 -10.89 -17.49 -16.38
N PRO A 3 -10.83 -17.14 -17.66
CA PRO A 3 -11.10 -15.77 -18.15
C PRO A 3 -12.55 -15.29 -17.99
N ASP A 4 -13.52 -16.20 -17.74
CA ASP A 4 -14.97 -15.89 -17.81
C ASP A 4 -15.69 -15.94 -16.45
N THR A 5 -14.93 -15.98 -15.34
CA THR A 5 -15.48 -16.08 -13.98
C THR A 5 -15.09 -14.86 -13.16
N LEU A 6 -16.09 -14.10 -12.70
CA LEU A 6 -15.97 -12.95 -11.81
C LEU A 6 -16.23 -13.37 -10.37
N VAL A 7 -15.50 -12.77 -9.43
CA VAL A 7 -15.69 -12.99 -7.99
C VAL A 7 -15.82 -11.62 -7.34
N SER A 8 -16.91 -11.39 -6.61
CA SER A 8 -17.21 -10.13 -5.95
C SER A 8 -17.77 -10.34 -4.54
N VAL A 9 -17.56 -9.35 -3.67
CA VAL A 9 -18.13 -9.31 -2.32
C VAL A 9 -19.01 -8.08 -2.24
N VAL A 10 -20.27 -8.27 -1.84
CA VAL A 10 -21.22 -7.17 -1.66
C VAL A 10 -21.70 -7.18 -0.22
N GLU A 11 -21.59 -6.03 0.43
CA GLU A 11 -22.08 -5.79 1.79
C GLU A 11 -23.53 -5.33 1.70
N GLN A 12 -24.47 -6.10 2.24
CA GLN A 12 -25.89 -5.72 2.31
C GLN A 12 -26.27 -5.39 3.76
N CYS A 13 -26.68 -4.13 4.00
CA CYS A 13 -27.37 -3.78 5.22
C CYS A 13 -28.84 -4.21 5.09
N GLN A 14 -29.17 -5.43 5.51
CA GLN A 14 -30.56 -5.83 5.69
C GLN A 14 -30.95 -5.70 7.17
N SER A 15 -32.14 -5.15 7.42
CA SER A 15 -32.82 -5.25 8.71
C SER A 15 -33.37 -6.65 8.84
N PRO A 16 -32.83 -7.46 9.76
CA PRO A 16 -33.51 -7.68 11.02
C PRO A 16 -32.58 -7.53 12.24
N LYS A 17 -33.21 -7.31 13.40
CA LYS A 17 -32.60 -6.96 14.71
C LYS A 17 -31.49 -7.88 15.25
N GLU A 18 -31.17 -8.98 14.58
CA GLU A 18 -30.14 -9.95 15.03
C GLU A 18 -28.80 -9.84 14.29
N TYR A 19 -28.74 -9.26 13.07
CA TYR A 19 -27.48 -9.12 12.31
C TYR A 19 -27.43 -7.77 11.57
N PRO A 20 -26.80 -6.72 12.14
CA PRO A 20 -26.86 -5.37 11.58
C PRO A 20 -26.04 -5.18 10.28
N THR A 21 -25.15 -6.12 9.94
CA THR A 21 -24.38 -6.15 8.68
C THR A 21 -24.23 -7.60 8.22
N LEU A 22 -24.77 -7.94 7.06
CA LEU A 22 -24.60 -9.25 6.42
C LEU A 22 -23.73 -9.05 5.18
N THR A 23 -22.60 -9.78 5.13
CA THR A 23 -21.74 -9.78 3.94
C THR A 23 -22.01 -11.03 3.12
N THR A 24 -22.36 -10.84 1.86
CA THR A 24 -22.68 -11.94 0.94
C THR A 24 -21.62 -12.02 -0.15
N PHE A 25 -21.11 -13.24 -0.37
CA PHE A 25 -20.16 -13.52 -1.44
C PHE A 25 -20.88 -13.90 -2.72
N PHE A 26 -20.49 -13.27 -3.83
CA PHE A 26 -21.06 -13.52 -5.15
C PHE A 26 -20.02 -14.13 -6.10
N GLU A 27 -20.41 -15.22 -6.74
CA GLU A 27 -19.73 -15.75 -7.90
C GLU A 27 -20.50 -15.33 -9.16
N GLY A 28 -19.83 -14.60 -10.05
CA GLY A 28 -20.37 -14.09 -11.29
C GLY A 28 -19.89 -14.90 -12.50
N GLU A 29 -20.81 -15.34 -13.34
CA GLU A 29 -20.53 -15.94 -14.63
C GLU A 29 -20.86 -14.95 -15.75
N ILE A 30 -19.88 -14.63 -16.59
CA ILE A 30 -20.11 -13.80 -17.78
C ILE A 30 -20.64 -14.69 -18.91
N ILE A 31 -21.70 -14.26 -19.57
CA ILE A 31 -22.27 -14.99 -20.69
C ILE A 31 -21.25 -15.07 -21.83
N SER A 32 -20.92 -16.30 -22.22
CA SER A 32 -19.87 -16.62 -23.20
C SER A 32 -20.07 -18.03 -23.74
N LYS A 33 -19.24 -18.46 -24.70
CA LYS A 33 -19.25 -19.84 -25.22
C LYS A 33 -19.15 -20.91 -24.12
N LYS A 34 -18.53 -20.57 -22.99
CA LYS A 34 -18.37 -21.47 -21.84
C LYS A 34 -19.55 -21.44 -20.87
N HIS A 35 -20.17 -20.27 -20.73
CA HIS A 35 -21.32 -20.03 -19.87
C HIS A 35 -22.45 -19.46 -20.74
N PRO A 36 -23.22 -20.31 -21.46
CA PRO A 36 -24.24 -19.85 -22.41
C PRO A 36 -25.40 -19.14 -21.69
N PHE A 37 -26.33 -18.55 -22.45
CA PHE A 37 -27.54 -17.92 -21.87
C PHE A 37 -28.41 -18.91 -21.08
N LEU A 38 -28.40 -20.19 -21.47
CA LEU A 38 -29.05 -21.24 -20.71
C LEU A 38 -28.27 -21.57 -19.44
N THR A 39 -28.95 -21.46 -18.31
CA THR A 39 -28.36 -21.69 -17.00
C THR A 39 -28.18 -23.19 -16.74
N ARG A 40 -29.20 -24.03 -17.00
CA ARG A 40 -29.19 -25.51 -16.82
C ARG A 40 -28.76 -25.99 -15.42
N LYS A 41 -28.84 -25.12 -14.42
CA LYS A 41 -28.50 -25.33 -13.01
C LYS A 41 -29.30 -24.35 -12.15
N TRP A 42 -29.21 -24.48 -10.82
CA TRP A 42 -29.89 -23.60 -9.87
C TRP A 42 -31.42 -23.51 -10.10
N ASP A 43 -32.02 -24.64 -10.49
CA ASP A 43 -33.45 -24.78 -10.77
C ASP A 43 -34.02 -23.88 -11.89
N ALA A 44 -33.17 -23.26 -12.72
CA ALA A 44 -33.61 -22.52 -13.89
C ALA A 44 -33.62 -23.40 -15.16
N ASP A 45 -34.80 -23.47 -15.79
CA ASP A 45 -35.02 -24.07 -17.10
C ASP A 45 -35.04 -23.01 -18.22
N GLU A 46 -35.21 -23.46 -19.46
CA GLU A 46 -35.20 -22.58 -20.63
C GLU A 46 -36.30 -21.51 -20.59
N ASP A 47 -37.49 -21.86 -20.09
CA ASP A 47 -38.62 -20.92 -20.01
C ASP A 47 -38.36 -19.84 -18.95
N VAL A 48 -37.74 -20.22 -17.82
CA VAL A 48 -37.27 -19.29 -16.79
C VAL A 48 -36.20 -18.36 -17.35
N ASP A 49 -35.17 -18.89 -18.00
CA ASP A 49 -34.09 -18.09 -18.61
C ASP A 49 -34.69 -17.10 -19.61
N ARG A 50 -35.57 -17.55 -20.53
CA ARG A 50 -36.23 -16.71 -21.53
C ARG A 50 -37.04 -15.57 -20.89
N LYS A 51 -37.79 -15.88 -19.84
CA LYS A 51 -38.60 -14.89 -19.12
C LYS A 51 -37.76 -13.86 -18.37
N HIS A 52 -36.61 -14.24 -17.82
CA HIS A 52 -35.76 -13.35 -17.03
C HIS A 52 -34.82 -12.52 -17.91
N TRP A 53 -34.18 -13.14 -18.90
CA TRP A 53 -33.40 -12.42 -19.89
C TRP A 53 -34.27 -11.48 -20.72
N GLY A 54 -35.50 -11.88 -21.06
CA GLY A 54 -36.48 -11.06 -21.78
C GLY A 54 -36.93 -9.77 -21.07
N LYS A 55 -36.58 -9.59 -19.79
CA LYS A 55 -36.83 -8.31 -19.08
C LYS A 55 -35.84 -7.22 -19.48
N PHE A 56 -34.64 -7.59 -19.96
CA PHE A 56 -33.65 -6.63 -20.41
C PHE A 56 -33.93 -6.22 -21.85
N GLN A 57 -34.07 -4.91 -22.08
CA GLN A 57 -34.33 -4.40 -23.44
C GLN A 57 -33.21 -4.79 -24.42
N ALA A 58 -31.96 -4.82 -23.94
CA ALA A 58 -30.79 -5.23 -24.70
C ALA A 58 -30.79 -6.71 -25.12
N PHE A 59 -31.61 -7.55 -24.49
CA PHE A 59 -31.70 -8.98 -24.82
C PHE A 59 -32.71 -9.27 -25.94
N TYR A 60 -33.61 -8.35 -26.29
CA TYR A 60 -34.63 -8.59 -27.32
C TYR A 60 -34.04 -9.01 -28.69
N GLN A 61 -32.86 -8.51 -29.04
CA GLN A 61 -32.14 -8.89 -30.27
C GLN A 61 -31.65 -10.35 -30.28
N TYR A 62 -31.43 -10.92 -29.10
CA TYR A 62 -30.95 -12.30 -28.91
C TYR A 62 -32.07 -13.28 -28.54
N ALA A 63 -33.28 -12.79 -28.23
CA ALA A 63 -34.39 -13.59 -27.73
C ALA A 63 -34.82 -14.75 -28.66
N LYS A 64 -34.54 -14.65 -29.96
CA LYS A 64 -34.84 -15.72 -30.94
C LYS A 64 -33.68 -16.70 -31.16
N THR A 65 -32.45 -16.31 -30.82
CA THR A 65 -31.22 -17.03 -31.18
C THR A 65 -30.43 -17.51 -29.97
N PHE A 66 -30.77 -17.10 -28.73
CA PHE A 66 -30.01 -17.40 -27.52
C PHE A 66 -29.89 -18.90 -27.18
N ASN A 67 -30.77 -19.74 -27.72
CA ASN A 67 -30.75 -21.21 -27.59
C ASN A 67 -30.28 -21.92 -28.88
N SER A 68 -29.63 -21.20 -29.79
CA SER A 68 -29.00 -21.81 -30.96
C SER A 68 -27.59 -22.31 -30.60
N ASP A 69 -27.23 -23.50 -31.07
CA ASP A 69 -25.88 -24.05 -30.91
C ASP A 69 -24.81 -23.20 -31.64
N ASP A 70 -25.23 -22.46 -32.67
CA ASP A 70 -24.39 -21.55 -33.49
C ASP A 70 -24.46 -20.08 -33.04
N PHE A 71 -24.82 -19.79 -31.79
CA PHE A 71 -24.89 -18.41 -31.29
C PHE A 71 -23.53 -17.69 -31.39
N ASP A 72 -23.53 -16.48 -31.97
CA ASP A 72 -22.32 -15.68 -32.16
C ASP A 72 -21.95 -14.93 -30.86
N TYR A 73 -21.09 -15.57 -30.06
CA TYR A 73 -20.56 -14.97 -28.84
C TYR A 73 -19.50 -13.89 -29.08
N GLU A 74 -18.92 -13.78 -30.28
CA GLU A 74 -17.95 -12.72 -30.58
C GLU A 74 -18.67 -11.39 -30.88
N ASP A 75 -19.82 -11.43 -31.54
CA ASP A 75 -20.70 -10.26 -31.70
C ASP A 75 -21.20 -9.75 -30.33
N LEU A 76 -21.63 -10.65 -29.45
CA LEU A 76 -22.03 -10.32 -28.08
C LEU A 76 -20.90 -9.62 -27.30
N LYS A 77 -19.66 -10.11 -27.45
CA LYS A 77 -18.49 -9.56 -26.76
C LYS A 77 -18.14 -8.15 -27.24
N ASN A 78 -18.32 -7.89 -28.54
CA ASN A 78 -18.07 -6.59 -29.17
C ASN A 78 -19.21 -5.58 -28.94
N GLY A 79 -20.41 -6.05 -28.60
CA GLY A 79 -21.56 -5.20 -28.28
C GLY A 79 -21.39 -4.33 -27.03
N ASP A 80 -22.29 -3.36 -26.86
CA ASP A 80 -22.28 -2.41 -25.73
C ASP A 80 -22.76 -3.03 -24.40
N TYR A 81 -23.39 -4.21 -24.45
CA TYR A 81 -23.98 -4.86 -23.27
C TYR A 81 -23.21 -6.12 -22.87
N VAL A 82 -23.02 -6.31 -21.56
CA VAL A 82 -22.43 -7.51 -20.96
C VAL A 82 -23.49 -8.18 -20.07
N PHE A 83 -23.83 -9.42 -20.40
CA PHE A 83 -24.76 -10.22 -19.60
C PHE A 83 -23.99 -11.07 -18.61
N MET A 84 -24.52 -11.20 -17.40
CA MET A 84 -23.90 -11.95 -16.30
C MET A 84 -24.95 -12.67 -15.46
N ARG A 85 -24.56 -13.75 -14.81
CA ARG A 85 -25.32 -14.39 -13.73
C ARG A 85 -24.53 -14.37 -12.45
N TRP A 86 -25.10 -13.86 -11.36
CA TRP A 86 -24.45 -13.84 -10.06
C TRP A 86 -25.17 -14.77 -9.08
N LYS A 87 -24.43 -15.71 -8.49
CA LYS A 87 -24.94 -16.62 -7.47
C LYS A 87 -24.31 -16.30 -6.13
N GLU A 88 -25.15 -16.19 -5.11
CA GLU A 88 -24.73 -16.07 -3.72
C GLU A 88 -24.23 -17.43 -3.21
N GLN A 89 -23.03 -17.47 -2.63
CA GLN A 89 -22.41 -18.72 -2.17
C GLN A 89 -22.52 -18.92 -0.65
N PHE A 90 -22.37 -17.86 0.15
CA PHE A 90 -22.46 -17.94 1.63
C PHE A 90 -22.61 -16.56 2.28
N LEU A 91 -23.06 -16.58 3.54
CA LEU A 91 -23.20 -15.42 4.43
C LEU A 91 -22.13 -15.45 5.51
N VAL A 92 -21.64 -14.28 5.87
CA VAL A 92 -20.74 -14.09 7.02
C VAL A 92 -21.57 -13.38 8.09
N PRO A 93 -21.65 -13.90 9.34
CA PRO A 93 -20.58 -14.59 10.07
C PRO A 93 -20.62 -16.13 10.10
N ASP A 94 -21.67 -16.79 9.64
CA ASP A 94 -21.83 -18.24 9.80
C ASP A 94 -22.09 -18.97 8.47
N HIS A 95 -21.08 -19.70 8.00
CA HIS A 95 -21.07 -20.50 6.78
C HIS A 95 -21.87 -21.81 6.89
N THR A 96 -22.34 -22.17 8.10
CA THR A 96 -23.17 -23.36 8.33
C THR A 96 -24.66 -23.08 8.14
N ILE A 97 -25.06 -21.81 8.16
CA ILE A 97 -26.43 -21.37 7.94
C ILE A 97 -26.73 -21.46 6.44
N LYS A 98 -27.45 -22.51 6.07
CA LYS A 98 -27.97 -22.70 4.70
C LYS A 98 -29.34 -22.04 4.49
N ASP A 99 -29.99 -21.58 5.56
CA ASP A 99 -31.34 -21.03 5.54
C ASP A 99 -31.54 -20.02 6.69
N ILE A 100 -32.00 -18.80 6.40
CA ILE A 100 -32.44 -17.82 7.39
C ILE A 100 -33.90 -17.50 7.10
N SER A 101 -34.78 -17.58 8.10
CA SER A 101 -36.19 -17.22 7.91
C SER A 101 -36.31 -15.75 7.50
N GLY A 102 -36.70 -15.49 6.25
CA GLY A 102 -36.88 -14.14 5.72
C GLY A 102 -35.83 -13.65 4.72
N ALA A 103 -34.77 -14.43 4.43
CA ALA A 103 -33.83 -14.13 3.35
C ALA A 103 -33.62 -15.37 2.48
N SER A 104 -34.11 -15.36 1.23
CA SER A 104 -33.95 -16.52 0.34
C SER A 104 -32.57 -16.50 -0.32
N PHE A 105 -31.68 -17.42 0.09
CA PHE A 105 -30.34 -17.62 -0.52
C PHE A 105 -30.33 -18.71 -1.61
N ALA A 106 -31.47 -19.33 -1.85
CA ALA A 106 -31.59 -20.44 -2.78
C ALA A 106 -31.63 -19.98 -4.26
N GLY A 107 -31.91 -18.71 -4.54
CA GLY A 107 -31.96 -18.13 -5.89
C GLY A 107 -30.66 -17.52 -6.44
N PHE A 108 -30.71 -16.90 -7.61
CA PHE A 108 -29.58 -16.20 -8.24
C PHE A 108 -30.04 -14.98 -9.04
N TYR A 109 -29.09 -14.14 -9.44
CA TYR A 109 -29.35 -12.88 -10.15
C TYR A 109 -28.97 -12.97 -11.63
N TYR A 110 -29.85 -12.48 -12.49
CA TYR A 110 -29.56 -12.14 -13.87
C TYR A 110 -29.17 -10.68 -13.95
N ILE A 111 -28.12 -10.35 -14.68
CA ILE A 111 -27.57 -9.00 -14.73
C ILE A 111 -27.23 -8.60 -16.16
N SER A 112 -27.55 -7.35 -16.50
CA SER A 112 -27.14 -6.68 -17.72
C SER A 112 -26.34 -5.43 -17.36
N PHE A 113 -25.14 -5.30 -17.93
CA PHE A 113 -24.28 -4.13 -17.74
C PHE A 113 -24.08 -3.43 -19.08
N GLN A 114 -24.35 -2.13 -19.14
CA GLN A 114 -24.12 -1.31 -20.32
C GLN A 114 -22.76 -0.60 -20.22
N LYS A 115 -21.86 -0.85 -21.18
CA LYS A 115 -20.49 -0.32 -21.18
C LYS A 115 -20.49 1.20 -21.37
N SER A 116 -21.29 1.74 -22.29
CA SER A 116 -21.34 3.18 -22.60
C SER A 116 -21.88 4.05 -21.46
N ALA A 117 -22.93 3.59 -20.78
CA ALA A 117 -23.58 4.32 -19.69
C ALA A 117 -23.03 3.97 -18.29
N ALA A 118 -22.18 2.94 -18.20
CA ALA A 118 -21.75 2.34 -16.93
C ALA A 118 -22.92 1.98 -15.99
N SER A 119 -24.07 1.61 -16.55
CA SER A 119 -25.29 1.25 -15.81
C SER A 119 -25.40 -0.26 -15.65
N ILE A 120 -25.98 -0.69 -14.53
CA ILE A 120 -26.21 -2.10 -14.21
C ILE A 120 -27.68 -2.32 -13.85
N GLU A 121 -28.30 -3.31 -14.50
CA GLU A 121 -29.66 -3.77 -14.21
C GLU A 121 -29.61 -5.22 -13.76
N GLY A 122 -30.43 -5.60 -12.80
CA GLY A 122 -30.45 -6.97 -12.28
C GLY A 122 -31.82 -7.45 -11.81
N TYR A 123 -32.10 -8.73 -12.03
CA TYR A 123 -33.33 -9.40 -11.61
C TYR A 123 -33.00 -10.68 -10.84
N TYR A 124 -33.64 -10.86 -9.68
CA TYR A 124 -33.51 -12.07 -8.87
C TYR A 124 -34.49 -13.16 -9.29
N TYR A 125 -34.07 -14.43 -9.23
CA TYR A 125 -34.90 -15.60 -9.46
C TYR A 125 -34.75 -16.63 -8.35
N HIS A 126 -35.87 -17.19 -7.89
CA HIS A 126 -35.92 -18.32 -6.98
C HIS A 126 -37.19 -19.16 -7.21
N ARG A 127 -37.10 -20.49 -7.08
CA ARG A 127 -38.17 -21.45 -7.43
C ARG A 127 -39.41 -21.35 -6.55
N SER A 128 -39.26 -21.03 -5.26
CA SER A 128 -40.38 -21.00 -4.30
C SER A 128 -40.94 -19.59 -4.05
N SER A 129 -40.48 -18.59 -4.81
CA SER A 129 -40.89 -17.19 -4.61
C SER A 129 -41.95 -16.80 -5.64
N GLU A 130 -43.22 -16.86 -5.24
CA GLU A 130 -44.24 -16.01 -5.87
C GLU A 130 -43.99 -14.56 -5.43
N CYS A 131 -44.05 -13.63 -6.40
CA CYS A 131 -44.08 -12.18 -6.24
C CYS A 131 -42.75 -11.39 -6.25
N ARG A 132 -42.89 -10.21 -6.88
CA ARG A 132 -41.90 -9.20 -7.25
C ARG A 132 -40.98 -8.80 -6.10
N CYS A 133 -39.67 -8.90 -6.34
CA CYS A 133 -38.71 -7.98 -5.75
C CYS A 133 -37.91 -7.37 -6.90
N GLY A 134 -38.14 -6.09 -7.18
CA GLY A 134 -37.10 -5.28 -7.81
C GLY A 134 -35.90 -5.23 -6.86
N LEU A 135 -34.71 -4.92 -7.38
CA LEU A 135 -33.56 -4.63 -6.54
C LEU A 135 -34.00 -3.67 -5.42
N PRO A 136 -33.62 -3.90 -4.15
CA PRO A 136 -33.94 -2.96 -3.10
C PRO A 136 -33.50 -1.57 -3.53
N GLU A 137 -34.34 -0.57 -3.30
CA GLU A 137 -34.10 0.86 -3.50
C GLU A 137 -32.93 1.41 -2.66
N GLN A 138 -32.09 0.51 -2.13
CA GLN A 138 -30.97 0.71 -1.24
C GLN A 138 -29.66 0.08 -1.77
N LEU A 139 -29.56 -0.25 -3.07
CA LEU A 139 -28.26 -0.34 -3.77
C LEU A 139 -27.63 1.04 -4.07
N ALA A 140 -27.99 2.03 -3.26
CA ALA A 140 -27.43 3.37 -3.25
C ALA A 140 -25.89 3.49 -3.00
N PRO A 141 -25.09 2.45 -2.65
CA PRO A 141 -23.64 2.65 -2.56
C PRO A 141 -22.84 2.32 -3.84
N LEU A 142 -23.41 1.76 -4.91
CA LEU A 142 -22.69 1.68 -6.20
C LEU A 142 -22.63 3.05 -6.91
N TYR A 143 -23.59 3.92 -6.58
CA TYR A 143 -23.69 5.28 -7.10
C TYR A 143 -22.59 6.24 -6.59
N LEU A 144 -21.88 5.87 -5.51
CA LEU A 144 -20.86 6.72 -4.89
C LEU A 144 -19.42 6.38 -5.28
N TYR A 145 -19.14 5.19 -5.84
CA TYR A 145 -17.76 4.81 -6.18
C TYR A 145 -17.34 5.14 -7.62
N TYR A 146 -18.31 5.36 -8.53
CA TYR A 146 -18.02 5.74 -9.92
C TYR A 146 -18.11 7.25 -10.17
N ARG A 147 -18.74 8.03 -9.28
CA ARG A 147 -18.86 9.49 -9.43
C ARG A 147 -17.54 10.24 -9.25
N GLU A 148 -16.52 9.63 -8.64
CA GLU A 148 -15.17 10.21 -8.56
C GLU A 148 -14.31 9.97 -9.81
N ILE A 149 -14.73 9.10 -10.74
CA ILE A 149 -14.00 8.84 -11.99
C ILE A 149 -14.46 9.79 -13.12
N SER A 150 -15.66 10.37 -13.02
CA SER A 150 -16.25 11.21 -14.08
C SER A 150 -16.25 12.73 -13.84
N VAL A 151 -15.72 13.22 -12.71
CA VAL A 151 -15.58 14.68 -12.45
C VAL A 151 -14.37 15.30 -13.21
N ALA A 152 -13.58 14.48 -13.91
CA ALA A 152 -12.48 14.95 -14.75
C ALA A 152 -12.91 15.46 -16.15
N HIS A 153 -14.20 15.51 -16.47
CA HIS A 153 -14.70 15.84 -17.82
C HIS A 153 -15.71 17.01 -17.87
N GLU A 154 -15.58 17.99 -16.96
CA GLU A 154 -16.38 19.22 -17.00
C GLU A 154 -15.51 20.48 -16.83
N LYS A 155 -14.51 20.67 -17.70
CA LYS A 155 -14.02 22.01 -18.08
C LYS A 155 -13.65 21.97 -19.56
N GLY A 156 -14.67 22.09 -20.42
CA GLY A 156 -14.57 21.95 -21.86
C GLY A 156 -13.53 22.88 -22.50
N ILE A 157 -12.64 22.29 -23.28
CA ILE A 157 -11.97 22.85 -24.46
C ILE A 157 -11.89 21.69 -25.48
N GLU A 158 -12.15 22.02 -26.74
CA GLU A 158 -12.59 21.21 -27.89
C GLU A 158 -11.78 19.92 -28.22
N GLU A 159 -12.49 18.93 -28.78
CA GLU A 159 -11.91 17.75 -29.44
C GLU A 159 -11.03 18.12 -30.65
N PRO A 160 -10.03 17.27 -30.99
CA PRO A 160 -10.17 16.54 -32.26
C PRO A 160 -9.64 15.09 -32.18
N PRO A 161 -9.65 14.32 -33.29
CA PRO A 161 -10.52 13.18 -33.53
C PRO A 161 -9.93 11.83 -33.08
N CYS A 162 -10.84 10.87 -32.87
CA CYS A 162 -10.64 9.44 -32.72
C CYS A 162 -9.34 8.86 -33.32
N LYS A 163 -8.44 8.35 -32.47
CA LYS A 163 -7.58 7.20 -32.77
C LYS A 163 -7.42 6.34 -31.51
N GLY A 164 -8.04 5.17 -31.59
CA GLY A 164 -7.79 3.90 -30.89
C GLY A 164 -7.17 3.91 -29.49
N LEU A 165 -7.81 3.22 -28.56
CA LEU A 165 -7.11 2.41 -27.55
C LEU A 165 -8.08 1.40 -26.91
N PHE A 166 -7.92 0.14 -27.34
CA PHE A 166 -8.28 -1.05 -26.58
C PHE A 166 -7.70 -0.96 -25.15
N PRO A 167 -8.32 -1.52 -24.11
CA PRO A 167 -7.59 -1.79 -22.88
C PRO A 167 -6.57 -2.90 -23.16
N GLU A 168 -5.29 -2.56 -23.05
CA GLU A 168 -4.18 -3.51 -23.15
C GLU A 168 -4.29 -4.68 -22.15
N PRO A 169 -3.60 -5.83 -22.40
CA PRO A 169 -3.62 -7.03 -21.55
C PRO A 169 -3.12 -6.85 -20.10
N ASN A 170 -2.76 -5.64 -19.66
CA ASN A 170 -2.13 -5.35 -18.38
C ASN A 170 -3.10 -4.90 -17.27
N CYS A 171 -4.42 -4.85 -17.52
CA CYS A 171 -5.43 -4.44 -16.53
C CYS A 171 -5.93 -5.57 -15.59
N TRP A 172 -5.58 -6.84 -15.86
CA TRP A 172 -6.04 -8.01 -15.10
C TRP A 172 -5.59 -8.09 -13.63
N PRO A 173 -4.37 -7.63 -13.24
CA PRO A 173 -3.93 -7.65 -11.84
C PRO A 173 -4.77 -6.74 -10.93
N TRP A 174 -5.34 -5.68 -11.50
CA TRP A 174 -6.03 -4.62 -10.77
C TRP A 174 -7.40 -5.05 -10.25
N LEU A 175 -8.22 -5.66 -11.11
CA LEU A 175 -9.52 -6.24 -10.73
C LEU A 175 -9.37 -7.32 -9.65
N CYS A 176 -8.30 -8.12 -9.71
CA CYS A 176 -7.99 -9.12 -8.68
C CYS A 176 -7.64 -8.50 -7.33
N CYS A 177 -6.84 -7.42 -7.30
CA CYS A 177 -6.42 -6.78 -6.06
C CYS A 177 -7.62 -6.18 -5.29
N THR A 178 -8.56 -5.55 -5.99
CA THR A 178 -9.74 -4.92 -5.38
C THR A 178 -10.70 -5.97 -4.80
N ALA A 179 -10.93 -7.07 -5.53
CA ALA A 179 -11.80 -8.16 -5.07
C ALA A 179 -11.24 -8.87 -3.81
N VAL A 180 -9.94 -9.11 -3.75
CA VAL A 180 -9.30 -9.81 -2.62
C VAL A 180 -9.22 -8.93 -1.36
N ALA A 181 -9.02 -7.62 -1.52
CA ALA A 181 -8.97 -6.68 -0.39
C ALA A 181 -10.32 -6.55 0.36
N LEU A 182 -11.44 -6.71 -0.34
CA LEU A 182 -12.78 -6.70 0.25
C LEU A 182 -13.10 -7.98 1.05
N VAL A 183 -12.70 -9.16 0.57
CA VAL A 183 -12.84 -10.44 1.29
C VAL A 183 -12.10 -10.44 2.64
N HIS A 184 -10.96 -9.73 2.70
CA HIS A 184 -10.13 -9.66 3.90
C HIS A 184 -10.79 -8.93 5.08
N ARG A 185 -11.63 -7.91 4.81
CA ARG A 185 -12.32 -7.13 5.86
C ARG A 185 -13.49 -7.85 6.51
N ALA A 186 -14.16 -8.74 5.78
CA ALA A 186 -15.45 -9.30 6.21
C ALA A 186 -15.36 -10.63 6.97
N SER A 187 -14.20 -11.30 7.00
CA SER A 187 -14.08 -12.67 7.53
C SER A 187 -13.93 -12.71 9.06
N SER A 188 -14.83 -13.41 9.76
CA SER A 188 -14.63 -13.78 11.18
C SER A 188 -13.54 -14.87 11.31
N LYS A 189 -12.70 -14.77 12.36
CA LYS A 189 -11.52 -15.63 12.56
C LYS A 189 -11.91 -17.04 13.01
N GLY A 190 -12.33 -17.88 12.08
CA GLY A 190 -12.42 -19.34 12.25
C GLY A 190 -11.17 -20.06 11.73
N GLN A 191 -10.88 -21.26 12.25
CA GLN A 191 -9.64 -22.00 11.95
C GLN A 191 -9.50 -22.38 10.46
N THR A 192 -10.59 -22.76 9.78
CA THR A 192 -10.60 -23.05 8.33
C THR A 192 -10.50 -21.77 7.48
N THR A 193 -11.15 -20.70 7.95
CA THR A 193 -11.15 -19.37 7.32
C THR A 193 -9.76 -18.73 7.34
N GLU A 194 -8.98 -18.99 8.39
CA GLU A 194 -7.63 -18.46 8.56
C GLU A 194 -6.65 -18.96 7.49
N TYR A 195 -6.73 -20.24 7.10
CA TYR A 195 -5.90 -20.80 6.02
C TYR A 195 -6.19 -20.14 4.67
N HIS A 196 -7.48 -20.00 4.33
CA HIS A 196 -7.91 -19.36 3.10
C HIS A 196 -7.56 -17.87 3.09
N LEU A 197 -7.73 -17.19 4.22
CA LEU A 197 -7.38 -15.78 4.39
C LEU A 197 -5.88 -15.56 4.22
N GLY A 198 -5.04 -16.43 4.78
CA GLY A 198 -3.59 -16.37 4.60
C GLY A 198 -3.16 -16.58 3.14
N LEU A 199 -3.82 -17.50 2.42
CA LEU A 199 -3.58 -17.69 0.99
C LEU A 199 -3.97 -16.45 0.17
N LEU A 200 -5.11 -15.82 0.49
CA LEU A 200 -5.57 -14.59 -0.16
C LEU A 200 -4.61 -13.42 0.09
N LYS A 201 -4.11 -13.28 1.33
CA LYS A 201 -3.08 -12.29 1.70
C LYS A 201 -1.81 -12.50 0.88
N ALA A 202 -1.34 -13.74 0.75
CA ALA A 202 -0.15 -14.07 -0.06
C ALA A 202 -0.34 -13.70 -1.54
N LYS A 203 -1.49 -14.01 -2.13
CA LYS A 203 -1.83 -13.62 -3.51
C LYS A 203 -1.83 -12.10 -3.70
N LEU A 204 -2.49 -11.39 -2.79
CA LEU A 204 -2.58 -9.94 -2.84
C LEU A 204 -1.20 -9.27 -2.67
N ALA A 205 -0.36 -9.76 -1.75
CA ALA A 205 0.99 -9.25 -1.58
C ALA A 205 1.89 -9.50 -2.79
N LYS A 206 1.73 -10.66 -3.45
CA LYS A 206 2.41 -11.00 -4.71
C LYS A 206 2.00 -10.07 -5.85
N TYR A 207 0.70 -9.82 -6.05
CA TYR A 207 0.23 -8.89 -7.07
C TYR A 207 0.70 -7.46 -6.80
N ARG A 208 0.63 -6.99 -5.56
CA ARG A 208 1.17 -5.66 -5.18
C ARG A 208 2.67 -5.55 -5.44
N ALA A 209 3.45 -6.60 -5.16
CA ALA A 209 4.88 -6.60 -5.47
C ALA A 209 5.13 -6.50 -6.99
N GLN A 210 4.36 -7.21 -7.82
CA GLN A 210 4.45 -7.12 -9.28
C GLN A 210 4.10 -5.72 -9.81
N LEU A 211 3.15 -5.03 -9.19
CA LEU A 211 2.85 -3.63 -9.54
C LEU A 211 4.01 -2.68 -9.23
N LEU A 212 4.88 -3.04 -8.29
CA LEU A 212 6.07 -2.27 -7.89
C LEU A 212 7.35 -2.66 -8.64
N GLU A 213 7.41 -3.83 -9.29
CA GLU A 213 8.52 -4.26 -10.16
C GLU A 213 8.43 -3.66 -11.58
N PRO A 214 9.46 -2.92 -12.07
CA PRO A 214 9.39 -2.26 -13.37
C PRO A 214 9.13 -3.31 -14.47
N SER A 215 8.27 -2.99 -15.44
CA SER A 215 7.97 -3.91 -16.53
C SER A 215 9.27 -4.27 -17.25
N LYS A 216 9.53 -5.57 -17.40
CA LYS A 216 10.76 -6.10 -18.04
C LYS A 216 10.92 -5.68 -19.51
N SER A 217 9.90 -5.04 -20.09
CA SER A 217 9.85 -4.50 -21.45
C SER A 217 9.93 -2.97 -21.45
N ALA A 218 11.03 -2.41 -20.93
CA ALA A 218 11.58 -1.12 -21.33
C ALA A 218 12.82 -0.84 -20.48
N ALA A 219 13.98 -1.32 -20.94
CA ALA A 219 15.27 -0.70 -20.63
C ALA A 219 15.43 0.64 -21.39
N ALA A 220 14.33 1.36 -21.64
CA ALA A 220 14.42 2.78 -21.92
C ALA A 220 14.72 3.42 -20.56
N LYS A 221 15.86 4.10 -20.46
CA LYS A 221 16.15 5.05 -19.38
C LYS A 221 15.00 6.06 -19.32
N GLY A 222 13.93 5.74 -18.61
CA GLY A 222 12.96 6.74 -18.17
C GLY A 222 13.76 7.73 -17.36
N GLU A 223 13.60 9.03 -17.68
CA GLU A 223 14.21 10.11 -16.90
C GLU A 223 13.95 9.83 -15.42
N GLY A 224 15.04 9.55 -14.71
CA GLY A 224 14.97 9.18 -13.31
C GLY A 224 14.41 10.35 -12.55
N PHE A 225 13.20 10.18 -12.01
CA PHE A 225 12.65 10.97 -10.91
C PHE A 225 13.49 10.81 -9.62
N ASP A 226 14.74 10.34 -9.72
CA ASP A 226 15.62 10.21 -8.57
C ASP A 226 16.04 11.61 -8.17
N VAL A 227 15.27 12.20 -7.25
CA VAL A 227 15.66 13.43 -6.58
C VAL A 227 17.04 13.15 -6.00
N MET A 228 18.07 13.81 -6.54
CA MET A 228 19.45 13.55 -6.17
C MET A 228 19.61 13.65 -4.65
N LYS A 229 20.41 12.76 -4.05
CA LYS A 229 20.63 12.78 -2.59
C LYS A 229 21.42 14.01 -2.24
N SER A 230 20.72 15.03 -1.74
CA SER A 230 21.29 16.23 -1.15
C SER A 230 21.06 16.20 0.36
N GLY A 231 21.99 16.75 1.13
CA GLY A 231 21.96 16.71 2.58
C GLY A 231 22.48 15.40 3.21
N ASP A 232 22.50 15.39 4.54
CA ASP A 232 22.97 14.30 5.40
C ASP A 232 21.87 13.25 5.65
N ALA A 233 20.60 13.68 5.63
CA ALA A 233 19.44 12.83 5.84
C ALA A 233 18.25 13.25 4.98
N ARG A 234 17.34 12.30 4.71
CA ARG A 234 16.11 12.52 3.95
C ARG A 234 14.88 12.22 4.79
N VAL A 235 13.95 13.16 4.81
CA VAL A 235 12.69 13.05 5.55
C VAL A 235 11.53 13.21 4.57
N ALA A 236 10.63 12.24 4.52
CA ALA A 236 9.43 12.30 3.70
C ALA A 236 8.27 12.88 4.49
N LEU A 237 7.65 13.95 3.99
CA LEU A 237 6.45 14.54 4.56
C LEU A 237 5.21 13.97 3.85
N ILE A 238 4.30 13.38 4.63
CA ILE A 238 3.10 12.71 4.15
C ILE A 238 1.90 13.20 4.96
N GLY A 239 0.77 13.48 4.31
CA GLY A 239 -0.46 13.88 5.00
C GLY A 239 -1.49 14.46 4.06
N PHE A 240 -2.77 14.40 4.44
CA PHE A 240 -3.89 14.89 3.61
C PHE A 240 -3.70 16.36 3.19
N PRO A 241 -4.34 16.80 2.09
CA PRO A 241 -4.46 18.23 1.80
C PRO A 241 -4.99 18.99 3.02
N SER A 242 -4.60 20.26 3.16
CA SER A 242 -5.13 21.16 4.21
C SER A 242 -4.80 20.80 5.67
N VAL A 243 -3.89 19.85 5.94
CA VAL A 243 -3.37 19.58 7.29
C VAL A 243 -2.22 20.52 7.71
N GLY A 244 -1.74 21.38 6.80
CA GLY A 244 -0.67 22.36 7.07
C GLY A 244 0.74 21.95 6.62
N LYS A 245 0.87 20.95 5.74
CA LYS A 245 2.18 20.49 5.20
C LYS A 245 3.00 21.60 4.56
N SER A 246 2.40 22.35 3.64
CA SER A 246 3.08 23.44 2.93
C SER A 246 3.48 24.55 3.90
N THR A 247 2.63 24.87 4.87
CA THR A 247 2.94 25.84 5.94
C THR A 247 4.13 25.37 6.79
N PHE A 248 4.16 24.10 7.17
CA PHE A 248 5.30 23.52 7.89
C PHE A 248 6.58 23.60 7.05
N LEU A 249 6.53 23.23 5.78
CA LEU A 249 7.68 23.30 4.88
C LEU A 249 8.22 24.73 4.82
N SER A 250 7.38 25.73 4.54
CA SER A 250 7.79 27.14 4.50
C SER A 250 8.36 27.68 5.81
N LEU A 251 7.91 27.17 6.97
CA LEU A 251 8.38 27.63 8.28
C LEU A 251 9.73 27.02 8.67
N MET A 252 9.99 25.78 8.28
CA MET A 252 11.16 25.03 8.74
C MET A 252 12.35 25.12 7.78
N THR A 253 12.12 25.47 6.51
CA THR A 253 13.19 25.47 5.50
C THR A 253 13.81 26.86 5.34
N SER A 254 15.14 26.92 5.31
CA SER A 254 15.90 28.17 5.13
C SER A 254 15.83 28.71 3.69
N THR A 255 15.46 27.86 2.73
CA THR A 255 15.33 28.23 1.31
C THR A 255 13.90 28.67 1.06
N ALA A 256 13.70 29.97 0.84
CA ALA A 256 12.41 30.50 0.44
C ALA A 256 12.08 30.00 -0.97
N SER A 257 11.27 28.94 -1.05
CA SER A 257 10.36 28.63 -2.17
C SER A 257 10.77 29.24 -3.53
N GLU A 258 11.88 28.80 -4.13
CA GLU A 258 12.08 28.89 -5.58
C GLU A 258 11.21 27.81 -6.22
N ALA A 259 9.91 28.04 -6.18
CA ALA A 259 9.03 27.46 -7.17
C ALA A 259 9.40 28.12 -8.51
N ALA A 260 9.67 27.29 -9.53
CA ALA A 260 9.73 27.67 -10.96
C ALA A 260 11.08 28.12 -11.59
N SER A 261 12.10 27.26 -11.60
CA SER A 261 13.19 27.39 -12.60
C SER A 261 13.78 26.08 -13.16
N TYR A 262 13.13 24.93 -12.92
CA TYR A 262 13.39 23.73 -13.72
C TYR A 262 12.14 23.44 -14.56
N GLU A 263 12.09 24.03 -15.77
CA GLU A 263 10.98 23.98 -16.75
C GLU A 263 10.64 22.58 -17.30
N PHE A 264 11.00 21.50 -16.59
CA PHE A 264 10.57 20.13 -16.88
C PHE A 264 9.93 19.41 -15.67
N THR A 265 9.72 20.08 -14.53
CA THR A 265 9.15 19.43 -13.33
C THR A 265 7.62 19.36 -13.37
N THR A 266 7.06 18.39 -14.10
CA THR A 266 5.62 18.11 -14.04
C THR A 266 5.26 17.48 -12.69
N LEU A 267 4.65 18.25 -11.76
CA LEU A 267 3.96 17.76 -10.54
C LEU A 267 4.83 17.17 -9.40
N THR A 268 6.12 17.49 -9.34
CA THR A 268 7.12 16.72 -8.57
C THR A 268 7.40 17.27 -7.16
N CYS A 269 7.55 16.37 -6.17
CA CYS A 269 7.88 16.62 -4.77
C CYS A 269 8.71 17.89 -4.51
N ILE A 270 8.29 18.74 -3.57
CA ILE A 270 9.01 19.98 -3.23
C ILE A 270 10.11 19.64 -2.21
N PRO A 271 11.41 19.75 -2.58
CA PRO A 271 12.49 19.57 -1.62
C PRO A 271 12.71 20.85 -0.82
N GLY A 272 12.67 20.73 0.50
CA GLY A 272 13.11 21.73 1.44
C GLY A 272 14.42 21.30 2.10
N VAL A 273 15.27 22.25 2.51
CA VAL A 273 16.46 21.96 3.33
C VAL A 273 16.26 22.61 4.69
N ILE A 274 16.35 21.80 5.74
CA ILE A 274 16.36 22.21 7.14
C ILE A 274 17.80 22.11 7.63
N GLU A 275 18.34 23.20 8.16
CA GLU A 275 19.63 23.19 8.82
C GLU A 275 19.41 23.04 10.33
N TYR A 276 19.92 21.96 10.92
CA TYR A 276 19.77 21.70 12.35
C TYR A 276 21.02 21.02 12.90
N LYS A 277 21.62 21.60 13.96
CA LYS A 277 22.86 21.13 14.61
C LYS A 277 24.01 20.88 13.62
N GLY A 278 24.14 21.73 12.59
CA GLY A 278 25.17 21.62 11.55
C GLY A 278 24.90 20.54 10.49
N ALA A 279 23.78 19.80 10.57
CA ALA A 279 23.36 18.89 9.51
C ALA A 279 22.35 19.53 8.57
N ASN A 280 22.43 19.16 7.31
CA ASN A 280 21.46 19.52 6.28
C ASN A 280 20.46 18.37 6.10
N ILE A 281 19.23 18.56 6.55
CA ILE A 281 18.15 17.57 6.44
C ILE A 281 17.28 17.93 5.24
N GLN A 282 17.23 17.04 4.25
CA GLN A 282 16.38 17.19 3.06
C GLN A 282 14.95 16.75 3.40
N LEU A 283 14.01 17.69 3.44
CA LEU A 283 12.58 17.44 3.58
C LEU A 283 11.95 17.28 2.19
N LEU A 284 11.18 16.22 1.97
CA LEU A 284 10.54 15.90 0.69
C LEU A 284 9.03 15.92 0.89
N ASP A 285 8.33 16.89 0.33
CA ASP A 285 6.86 16.87 0.31
C ASP A 285 6.37 15.89 -0.75
N LEU A 286 5.58 14.89 -0.36
CA LEU A 286 5.10 13.83 -1.25
C LEU A 286 3.60 14.02 -1.57
N PRO A 287 3.25 14.87 -2.56
CA PRO A 287 1.87 14.98 -3.02
C PRO A 287 1.44 13.68 -3.73
N GLY A 288 0.24 13.18 -3.42
CA GLY A 288 -0.37 12.11 -4.22
C GLY A 288 -0.22 10.66 -3.73
N ILE A 289 0.39 10.40 -2.57
CA ILE A 289 0.32 9.06 -1.93
C ILE A 289 -1.14 8.65 -1.60
N ILE A 290 -2.03 9.63 -1.48
CA ILE A 290 -3.30 9.53 -0.76
C ILE A 290 -4.48 9.12 -1.65
N GLU A 291 -4.44 9.40 -2.95
CA GLU A 291 -5.61 9.22 -3.85
C GLU A 291 -5.29 8.53 -5.19
N GLY A 292 -4.02 8.21 -5.50
CA GLY A 292 -3.69 7.68 -6.83
C GLY A 292 -2.38 6.91 -6.95
N ALA A 293 -1.54 6.85 -5.90
CA ALA A 293 -0.28 6.10 -5.95
C ALA A 293 -0.51 4.59 -6.08
N ALA A 294 -1.56 4.08 -5.42
CA ALA A 294 -1.96 2.69 -5.51
C ALA A 294 -2.50 2.32 -6.90
N GLN A 295 -3.08 3.23 -7.70
CA GLN A 295 -3.76 2.93 -8.98
C GLN A 295 -2.82 2.78 -10.20
N GLY A 296 -1.51 2.93 -10.02
CA GLY A 296 -0.50 2.56 -11.03
C GLY A 296 -0.49 3.36 -12.34
N LYS A 297 -1.33 4.40 -12.51
CA LYS A 297 -1.13 5.40 -13.59
C LYS A 297 0.23 6.05 -13.35
N GLY A 298 1.10 6.02 -14.37
CA GLY A 298 2.57 5.97 -14.28
C GLY A 298 3.34 6.97 -13.40
N ARG A 299 2.70 8.00 -12.84
CA ARG A 299 3.33 9.02 -11.98
C ARG A 299 3.26 8.69 -10.48
N GLY A 300 2.28 7.90 -10.01
CA GLY A 300 2.16 7.52 -8.59
C GLY A 300 3.30 6.61 -8.08
N ARG A 301 3.86 5.82 -8.98
CA ARG A 301 4.99 4.90 -8.72
C ARG A 301 6.28 5.63 -8.38
N GLN A 302 6.49 6.81 -8.96
CA GLN A 302 7.68 7.62 -8.73
C GLN A 302 7.69 8.19 -7.29
N VAL A 303 6.54 8.64 -6.80
CA VAL A 303 6.37 9.14 -5.42
C VAL A 303 6.66 8.05 -4.38
N ILE A 304 6.22 6.81 -4.65
CA ILE A 304 6.51 5.64 -3.80
C ILE A 304 8.01 5.35 -3.77
N ALA A 305 8.68 5.42 -4.93
CA ALA A 305 10.12 5.20 -4.99
C ALA A 305 10.88 6.22 -4.12
N VAL A 306 10.49 7.50 -4.16
CA VAL A 306 11.08 8.54 -3.31
C VAL A 306 10.82 8.26 -1.83
N ALA A 307 9.57 7.94 -1.45
CA ALA A 307 9.20 7.58 -0.07
C ALA A 307 10.07 6.45 0.48
N ARG A 308 10.37 5.43 -0.35
CA ARG A 308 11.19 4.29 0.03
C ARG A 308 12.67 4.62 0.24
N THR A 309 13.15 5.74 -0.29
CA THR A 309 14.54 6.23 -0.07
C THR A 309 14.68 7.18 1.11
N ALA A 310 13.57 7.57 1.74
CA ALA A 310 13.58 8.40 2.93
C ALA A 310 14.05 7.62 4.15
N ASP A 311 14.65 8.32 5.10
CA ASP A 311 15.18 7.76 6.34
C ASP A 311 14.14 7.77 7.44
N VAL A 312 13.34 8.83 7.48
CA VAL A 312 12.22 9.02 8.41
C VAL A 312 11.02 9.52 7.63
N VAL A 313 9.83 9.06 8.00
CA VAL A 313 8.56 9.63 7.54
C VAL A 313 7.99 10.54 8.61
N ILE A 314 7.63 11.76 8.25
CA ILE A 314 6.75 12.62 9.05
C ILE A 314 5.34 12.46 8.50
N MET A 315 4.45 11.89 9.30
CA MET A 315 3.03 11.79 8.98
C MET A 315 2.28 12.94 9.64
N MET A 316 1.96 13.98 8.86
CA MET A 316 1.22 15.14 9.33
C MET A 316 -0.29 14.86 9.30
N LEU A 317 -0.92 15.07 10.45
CA LEU A 317 -2.33 14.79 10.73
C LEU A 317 -3.00 16.05 11.28
N ASP A 318 -4.28 16.21 11.00
CA ASP A 318 -5.10 17.21 11.67
C ASP A 318 -5.52 16.68 13.06
N ALA A 319 -5.27 17.43 14.13
CA ALA A 319 -5.60 17.01 15.49
C ALA A 319 -7.10 16.70 15.68
N THR A 320 -7.98 17.33 14.90
CA THR A 320 -9.44 17.11 14.98
C THR A 320 -9.90 15.79 14.35
N LYS A 321 -9.16 15.28 13.35
CA LYS A 321 -9.53 14.09 12.54
C LYS A 321 -8.41 13.05 12.46
N GLY A 322 -7.46 13.12 13.38
CA GLY A 322 -6.17 12.45 13.24
C GLY A 322 -6.24 10.93 13.22
N GLU A 323 -7.20 10.30 13.90
CA GLU A 323 -7.31 8.83 13.95
C GLU A 323 -7.73 8.22 12.60
N VAL A 324 -8.74 8.81 11.95
CA VAL A 324 -9.21 8.36 10.64
C VAL A 324 -8.12 8.57 9.60
N GLN A 325 -7.51 9.76 9.59
CA GLN A 325 -6.44 10.09 8.64
C GLN A 325 -5.23 9.17 8.81
N ARG A 326 -4.82 8.90 10.06
CA ARG A 326 -3.72 7.97 10.36
C ARG A 326 -4.01 6.58 9.84
N SER A 327 -5.19 6.01 10.12
CA SER A 327 -5.54 4.66 9.69
C SER A 327 -5.51 4.51 8.16
N LEU A 328 -5.96 5.53 7.43
CA LEU A 328 -5.93 5.53 5.97
C LEU A 328 -4.50 5.60 5.43
N LEU A 329 -3.68 6.54 5.91
CA LEU A 329 -2.30 6.71 5.47
C LEU A 329 -1.41 5.52 5.80
N GLU A 330 -1.58 4.92 6.99
CA GLU A 330 -0.87 3.69 7.37
C GLU A 330 -1.20 2.54 6.40
N LYS A 331 -2.49 2.36 6.05
CA LYS A 331 -2.91 1.33 5.09
C LYS A 331 -2.32 1.54 3.70
N GLU A 332 -2.32 2.79 3.22
CA GLU A 332 -1.75 3.12 1.91
C GLU A 332 -0.24 2.84 1.89
N LEU A 333 0.49 3.27 2.92
CA LEU A 333 1.94 3.03 3.03
C LEU A 333 2.27 1.54 3.18
N GLU A 334 1.46 0.79 3.94
CA GLU A 334 1.61 -0.66 4.03
C GLU A 334 1.33 -1.37 2.70
N SER A 335 0.39 -0.86 1.91
CA SER A 335 0.07 -1.42 0.59
C SER A 335 1.24 -1.33 -0.39
N VAL A 336 2.02 -0.25 -0.32
CA VAL A 336 3.19 0.00 -1.18
C VAL A 336 4.47 -0.66 -0.64
N GLY A 337 4.37 -1.38 0.48
CA GLY A 337 5.46 -2.16 1.05
C GLY A 337 6.38 -1.38 1.99
N ILE A 338 5.91 -0.25 2.53
CA ILE A 338 6.56 0.48 3.61
C ILE A 338 5.97 -0.03 4.95
N ARG A 339 6.83 -0.26 5.94
CA ARG A 339 6.45 -0.69 7.29
C ARG A 339 6.90 0.38 8.27
N LEU A 340 5.93 1.10 8.82
CA LEU A 340 6.17 2.22 9.72
C LEU A 340 6.38 1.72 11.14
N ASN A 341 7.43 2.18 11.82
CA ASN A 341 7.70 1.91 13.25
C ASN A 341 7.76 0.41 13.62
N LYS A 342 8.07 -0.46 12.65
CA LYS A 342 8.20 -1.92 12.84
C LYS A 342 9.64 -2.34 12.60
N CYS A 343 10.09 -3.35 13.34
CA CYS A 343 11.36 -4.01 13.07
C CYS A 343 11.18 -5.12 12.03
N LYS A 344 12.25 -5.48 11.33
CA LYS A 344 12.23 -6.63 10.42
C LYS A 344 12.01 -7.90 11.24
N PRO A 345 11.03 -8.75 10.87
CA PRO A 345 10.78 -10.00 11.57
C PRO A 345 11.99 -10.92 11.59
N ASN A 346 12.27 -11.55 12.73
CA ASN A 346 13.40 -12.47 12.94
C ASN A 346 13.05 -13.89 12.48
N ILE A 347 12.77 -14.03 11.19
CA ILE A 347 12.50 -15.31 10.54
C ILE A 347 13.71 -15.65 9.66
N TYR A 348 14.31 -16.80 9.92
CA TYR A 348 15.35 -17.34 9.04
C TYR A 348 14.68 -18.09 7.89
N PHE A 349 14.85 -17.57 6.68
CA PHE A 349 14.29 -18.14 5.46
C PHE A 349 15.40 -18.41 4.45
N LYS A 350 15.55 -19.67 4.02
CA LYS A 350 16.57 -20.09 3.06
C LYS A 350 16.00 -21.06 2.02
N PRO A 351 15.85 -20.66 0.75
CA PRO A 351 15.47 -21.57 -0.33
C PRO A 351 16.49 -22.72 -0.49
N LYS A 352 16.01 -23.94 -0.69
CA LYS A 352 16.83 -25.15 -0.93
C LYS A 352 16.65 -25.64 -2.37
N LYS A 353 17.60 -26.45 -2.85
CA LYS A 353 17.51 -27.08 -4.18
C LYS A 353 16.59 -28.31 -4.19
N GLY A 354 16.37 -28.93 -3.03
CA GLY A 354 15.55 -30.14 -2.85
C GLY A 354 15.31 -30.41 -1.37
N GLY A 355 14.52 -31.45 -1.06
CA GLY A 355 14.25 -31.90 0.31
C GLY A 355 12.97 -31.33 0.94
N GLY A 356 12.11 -30.66 0.18
CA GLY A 356 10.83 -30.14 0.66
C GLY A 356 10.96 -28.90 1.55
N ILE A 357 9.87 -28.57 2.24
CA ILE A 357 9.80 -27.45 3.18
C ILE A 357 10.13 -27.99 4.58
N SER A 358 11.24 -27.52 5.15
CA SER A 358 11.61 -27.77 6.54
C SER A 358 11.11 -26.60 7.38
N PHE A 359 10.20 -26.86 8.31
CA PHE A 359 9.65 -25.87 9.23
C PHE A 359 10.12 -26.16 10.65
N ASN A 360 10.77 -25.18 11.28
CA ASN A 360 11.17 -25.22 12.67
C ASN A 360 10.71 -23.95 13.38
N SER A 361 10.41 -24.05 14.67
CA SER A 361 10.11 -22.88 15.50
C SER A 361 10.82 -22.98 16.85
N THR A 362 11.46 -21.90 17.27
CA THR A 362 12.05 -21.77 18.61
C THR A 362 10.99 -21.35 19.64
N VAL A 363 9.92 -20.71 19.18
CA VAL A 363 8.85 -20.13 20.03
C VAL A 363 7.51 -20.79 19.70
N THR A 364 6.58 -20.82 20.67
CA THR A 364 5.20 -21.25 20.42
C THR A 364 4.50 -20.22 19.54
N LEU A 365 4.09 -20.63 18.34
CA LEU A 365 3.42 -19.77 17.38
C LEU A 365 1.92 -19.74 17.65
N THR A 366 1.37 -18.53 17.83
CA THR A 366 -0.07 -18.35 18.06
C THR A 366 -0.82 -18.01 16.78
N GLN A 367 -0.13 -17.39 15.81
CA GLN A 367 -0.74 -16.81 14.60
C GLN A 367 -0.34 -17.52 13.31
N CYS A 368 0.71 -18.34 13.31
CA CYS A 368 1.19 -19.05 12.14
C CYS A 368 1.27 -20.55 12.39
N SER A 369 0.48 -21.32 11.66
CA SER A 369 0.59 -22.78 11.63
C SER A 369 1.51 -23.25 10.50
N GLU A 370 2.14 -24.41 10.68
CA GLU A 370 3.02 -25.02 9.68
C GLU A 370 2.30 -25.19 8.32
N LYS A 371 1.05 -25.66 8.34
CA LYS A 371 0.23 -25.83 7.13
C LYS A 371 0.01 -24.51 6.40
N LEU A 372 -0.24 -23.42 7.13
CA LEU A 372 -0.41 -22.10 6.53
C LEU A 372 0.89 -21.60 5.87
N VAL A 373 2.03 -21.80 6.52
CA VAL A 373 3.35 -21.45 5.98
C VAL A 373 3.64 -22.21 4.70
N GLN A 374 3.34 -23.51 4.67
CA GLN A 374 3.46 -24.33 3.45
C GLN A 374 2.57 -23.80 2.32
N LEU A 375 1.30 -23.49 2.59
CA LEU A 375 0.36 -22.92 1.60
C LEU A 375 0.87 -21.59 1.01
N ILE A 376 1.37 -20.69 1.86
CA ILE A 376 1.94 -19.42 1.42
C ILE A 376 3.14 -19.68 0.50
N LEU A 377 4.08 -20.55 0.90
CA LEU A 377 5.26 -20.86 0.10
C LEU A 377 4.89 -21.49 -1.25
N HIS A 378 3.91 -22.39 -1.29
CA HIS A 378 3.42 -22.99 -2.53
C HIS A 378 2.80 -21.95 -3.48
N GLU A 379 2.10 -20.94 -2.98
CA GLU A 379 1.55 -19.84 -3.79
C GLU A 379 2.67 -18.99 -4.44
N TYR A 380 3.79 -18.83 -3.73
CA TYR A 380 5.01 -18.22 -4.27
C TYR A 380 5.84 -19.17 -5.15
N LYS A 381 5.35 -20.39 -5.42
CA LYS A 381 6.04 -21.46 -6.18
C LYS A 381 7.36 -21.90 -5.54
N ILE A 382 7.46 -21.81 -4.21
CA ILE A 382 8.62 -22.22 -3.43
C ILE A 382 8.29 -23.58 -2.79
N PHE A 383 8.83 -24.65 -3.37
CA PHE A 383 8.58 -26.02 -2.92
C PHE A 383 9.66 -26.58 -1.99
N ASN A 384 10.84 -25.95 -1.96
CA ASN A 384 12.00 -26.40 -1.20
C ASN A 384 12.60 -25.22 -0.43
N ALA A 385 12.46 -25.20 0.90
CA ALA A 385 12.95 -24.12 1.74
C ALA A 385 13.18 -24.55 3.19
N GLU A 386 14.10 -23.88 3.87
CA GLU A 386 14.20 -23.88 5.33
C GLU A 386 13.51 -22.64 5.88
N VAL A 387 12.62 -22.83 6.83
CA VAL A 387 11.99 -21.74 7.59
C VAL A 387 12.18 -22.01 9.07
N LEU A 388 12.79 -21.06 9.77
CA LEU A 388 12.92 -21.07 11.22
C LEU A 388 12.36 -19.78 11.81
N PHE A 389 11.29 -19.91 12.59
CA PHE A 389 10.71 -18.81 13.36
C PHE A 389 11.45 -18.68 14.70
N ARG A 390 11.99 -17.48 14.98
CA ARG A 390 12.63 -17.16 16.27
C ARG A 390 11.78 -16.27 17.17
N GLU A 391 10.63 -15.81 16.67
CA GLU A 391 9.64 -15.01 17.38
C GLU A 391 8.23 -15.33 16.84
N ASP A 392 7.19 -14.93 17.58
CA ASP A 392 5.79 -15.13 17.14
C ASP A 392 5.42 -14.07 16.11
N CYS A 393 5.33 -14.49 14.84
CA CYS A 393 5.04 -13.60 13.71
C CYS A 393 3.66 -13.89 13.13
N SER A 394 3.06 -12.84 12.56
CA SER A 394 1.85 -12.93 11.76
C SER A 394 2.11 -13.46 10.33
N PRO A 395 1.08 -13.95 9.63
CA PRO A 395 1.23 -14.37 8.23
C PRO A 395 1.70 -13.24 7.31
N ASP A 396 1.32 -11.99 7.60
CA ASP A 396 1.72 -10.83 6.81
C ASP A 396 3.21 -10.52 6.97
N GLU A 397 3.76 -10.70 8.17
CA GLU A 397 5.21 -10.55 8.45
C GLU A 397 6.03 -11.66 7.79
N PHE A 398 5.50 -12.89 7.75
CA PHE A 398 6.14 -13.97 7.00
C PHE A 398 6.17 -13.68 5.50
N ILE A 399 5.06 -13.18 4.94
CA ILE A 399 4.99 -12.74 3.55
C ILE A 399 6.03 -11.62 3.28
N ASP A 400 6.22 -10.69 4.21
CA ASP A 400 7.20 -9.63 4.06
C ASP A 400 8.64 -10.18 3.97
N VAL A 401 8.97 -11.22 4.75
CA VAL A 401 10.27 -11.91 4.68
C VAL A 401 10.47 -12.64 3.35
N ILE A 402 9.43 -13.29 2.82
CA ILE A 402 9.48 -13.97 1.51
C ILE A 402 9.68 -12.96 0.37
N VAL A 403 8.94 -11.87 0.39
CA VAL A 403 8.99 -10.85 -0.68
C VAL A 403 10.32 -10.12 -0.67
N GLY A 404 10.90 -9.85 0.51
CA GLY A 404 12.24 -9.24 0.67
C GLY A 404 12.37 -7.78 0.20
N ASN A 405 11.39 -7.25 -0.54
CA ASN A 405 11.36 -5.90 -1.11
C ASN A 405 10.62 -4.88 -0.24
N ARG A 406 10.52 -5.13 1.08
CA ARG A 406 9.85 -4.24 2.05
C ARG A 406 10.87 -3.31 2.71
N VAL A 407 10.45 -2.07 2.95
CA VAL A 407 11.28 -1.09 3.64
C VAL A 407 10.69 -0.82 5.03
N TYR A 408 11.51 -1.01 6.05
CA TYR A 408 11.17 -0.73 7.44
C TYR A 408 11.79 0.61 7.82
N MET A 409 10.98 1.56 8.24
CA MET A 409 11.44 2.90 8.55
C MET A 409 10.67 3.50 9.75
N PRO A 410 11.34 4.32 10.55
CA PRO A 410 10.69 5.07 11.61
C PRO A 410 9.74 6.14 11.04
N CYS A 411 8.63 6.36 11.75
CA CYS A 411 7.59 7.32 11.38
C CYS A 411 7.18 8.15 12.59
N LEU A 412 7.26 9.48 12.45
CA LEU A 412 6.84 10.44 13.45
C LEU A 412 5.45 10.97 13.08
N TYR A 413 4.47 10.75 13.95
CA TYR A 413 3.11 11.26 13.78
C TYR A 413 3.02 12.68 14.32
N VAL A 414 2.73 13.64 13.46
CA VAL A 414 2.68 15.07 13.81
C VAL A 414 1.24 15.54 13.75
N TYR A 415 0.64 15.79 14.91
CA TYR A 415 -0.72 16.31 15.04
C TYR A 415 -0.69 17.84 15.02
N ASN A 416 -1.08 18.43 13.90
CA ASN A 416 -1.14 19.88 13.72
C ASN A 416 -2.52 20.44 14.09
N LYS A 417 -2.61 21.77 14.24
CA LYS A 417 -3.81 22.53 14.61
C LYS A 417 -4.29 22.26 16.04
N ILE A 418 -3.35 22.15 16.98
CA ILE A 418 -3.69 22.00 18.41
C ILE A 418 -4.49 23.18 18.97
N ASP A 419 -4.47 24.33 18.29
CA ASP A 419 -5.29 25.51 18.59
C ASP A 419 -6.81 25.25 18.49
N GLN A 420 -7.23 24.15 17.86
CA GLN A 420 -8.64 23.80 17.64
C GLN A 420 -9.17 22.72 18.60
N ILE A 421 -8.33 22.21 19.49
CA ILE A 421 -8.69 21.14 20.43
C ILE A 421 -8.46 21.60 21.88
N SER A 422 -9.08 20.92 22.84
CA SER A 422 -8.91 21.24 24.25
C SER A 422 -7.55 20.76 24.77
N MET A 423 -7.08 21.36 25.86
CA MET A 423 -5.79 20.99 26.48
C MET A 423 -5.74 19.53 26.92
N GLU A 424 -6.87 18.93 27.32
CA GLU A 424 -6.95 17.52 27.67
C GLU A 424 -6.68 16.62 26.46
N GLU A 425 -7.23 16.98 25.29
CA GLU A 425 -7.00 16.21 24.06
C GLU A 425 -5.57 16.41 23.55
N VAL A 426 -4.98 17.60 23.72
CA VAL A 426 -3.56 17.86 23.42
C VAL A 426 -2.68 16.94 24.27
N ASP A 427 -2.90 16.86 25.58
CA ASP A 427 -2.14 15.99 26.48
C ASP A 427 -2.33 14.50 26.12
N ARG A 428 -3.57 14.09 25.80
CA ARG A 428 -3.85 12.73 25.34
C ARG A 428 -3.08 12.39 24.05
N LEU A 429 -3.04 13.31 23.08
CA LEU A 429 -2.30 13.11 21.83
C LEU A 429 -0.79 13.11 22.06
N ALA A 430 -0.27 13.99 22.92
CA ALA A 430 1.16 14.09 23.22
C ALA A 430 1.73 12.84 23.90
N ARG A 431 0.93 12.13 24.71
CA ARG A 431 1.33 10.88 25.39
C ARG A 431 1.34 9.64 24.50
N ARG A 432 0.84 9.72 23.27
CA ARG A 432 0.86 8.57 22.34
C ARG A 432 2.32 8.25 21.94
N PRO A 433 2.59 6.99 21.56
CA PRO A 433 3.91 6.63 21.07
C PRO A 433 4.16 7.28 19.71
N ASN A 434 5.39 7.76 19.50
CA ASN A 434 5.88 8.33 18.25
C ASN A 434 5.06 9.54 17.76
N SER A 435 4.44 10.28 18.67
CA SER A 435 3.61 11.44 18.35
C SER A 435 4.20 12.75 18.85
N VAL A 436 4.01 13.80 18.06
CA VAL A 436 4.32 15.18 18.43
C VAL A 436 3.12 16.04 18.08
N VAL A 437 2.75 16.94 18.98
CA VAL A 437 1.63 17.87 18.80
C VAL A 437 2.19 19.25 18.47
N ILE A 438 1.68 19.94 17.44
CA ILE A 438 2.19 21.24 16.99
C ILE A 438 1.04 22.19 16.58
N SER A 439 1.32 23.49 16.54
CA SER A 439 0.51 24.44 15.77
C SER A 439 1.42 25.22 14.84
N CYS A 440 1.33 24.97 13.53
CA CYS A 440 2.03 25.78 12.54
C CYS A 440 1.51 27.22 12.51
N GLY A 441 0.21 27.43 12.77
CA GLY A 441 -0.40 28.76 12.77
C GLY A 441 0.14 29.65 13.90
N MET A 442 0.27 29.09 15.09
CA MET A 442 0.78 29.79 16.27
C MET A 442 2.30 29.59 16.50
N LYS A 443 2.97 28.83 15.63
CA LYS A 443 4.38 28.42 15.76
C LYS A 443 4.72 27.75 17.09
N LEU A 444 3.81 26.90 17.59
CA LEU A 444 3.98 26.19 18.85
C LEU A 444 4.65 24.82 18.62
N ASN A 445 5.61 24.49 19.49
CA ASN A 445 6.26 23.17 19.60
C ASN A 445 7.03 22.69 18.36
N LEU A 446 7.45 23.62 17.50
CA LEU A 446 8.22 23.33 16.27
C LEU A 446 9.67 22.96 16.59
N ASP A 447 10.23 23.56 17.62
CA ASP A 447 11.54 23.28 18.21
C ASP A 447 11.63 21.85 18.74
N TYR A 448 10.65 21.43 19.54
CA TYR A 448 10.56 20.05 20.04
C TYR A 448 10.38 19.04 18.90
N LEU A 449 9.62 19.39 17.86
CA LEU A 449 9.51 18.56 16.66
C LEU A 449 10.87 18.35 15.97
N LEU A 450 11.70 19.39 15.84
CA LEU A 450 13.04 19.26 15.29
C LEU A 450 13.94 18.38 16.17
N GLU A 451 13.87 18.54 17.49
CA GLU A 451 14.63 17.71 18.42
C GLU A 451 14.23 16.23 18.28
N LYS A 452 12.93 15.94 18.22
CA LYS A 452 12.43 14.57 17.98
C LYS A 452 12.79 14.03 16.61
N LEU A 453 12.77 14.87 15.58
CA LEU A 453 13.22 14.47 14.25
C LEU A 453 14.71 14.09 14.26
N TRP A 454 15.54 14.87 14.95
CA TRP A 454 16.97 14.60 15.12
C TRP A 454 17.21 13.25 15.81
N GLU A 455 16.49 12.95 16.90
CA GLU A 455 16.55 11.65 17.58
C GLU A 455 16.20 10.49 16.63
N TYR A 456 15.16 10.67 15.80
CA TYR A 456 14.68 9.65 14.86
C TYR A 456 15.64 9.39 13.71
N LEU A 457 16.29 10.44 13.20
CA LEU A 457 17.29 10.32 12.14
C LEU A 457 18.55 9.57 12.61
N ALA A 458 18.78 9.47 13.93
CA ALA A 458 19.92 8.78 14.55
C ALA A 458 21.26 9.19 13.91
N LEU A 459 21.46 10.49 13.73
CA LEU A 459 22.67 11.06 13.14
C LEU A 459 23.79 11.13 14.18
N THR A 460 25.00 10.80 13.73
CA THR A 460 26.24 10.86 14.50
C THR A 460 27.10 12.01 13.99
N CYS A 461 27.42 12.95 14.86
CA CYS A 461 28.36 14.03 14.57
C CYS A 461 29.77 13.53 14.88
N ILE A 462 30.69 13.63 13.92
CA ILE A 462 32.09 13.21 14.08
C ILE A 462 32.98 14.42 13.82
N PHE A 463 33.87 14.72 14.76
CA PHE A 463 34.76 15.87 14.66
C PHE A 463 36.11 15.45 14.10
N THR A 464 36.70 16.28 13.24
CA THR A 464 38.02 16.01 12.68
C THR A 464 39.11 16.68 13.48
N LYS A 465 40.26 16.03 13.57
CA LYS A 465 41.45 16.57 14.22
C LYS A 465 42.66 16.41 13.31
N LYS A 466 43.37 17.53 13.08
CA LYS A 466 44.67 17.53 12.39
C LYS A 466 45.81 17.22 13.36
N ARG A 467 46.90 16.65 12.84
CA ARG A 467 48.10 16.35 13.62
C ARG A 467 48.71 17.66 14.15
N GLY A 468 49.00 17.70 15.46
CA GLY A 468 49.56 18.89 16.11
C GLY A 468 48.57 20.03 16.38
N GLN A 469 47.31 19.90 15.93
CA GLN A 469 46.27 20.89 16.17
C GLN A 469 45.21 20.34 17.13
N ARG A 470 44.45 21.27 17.74
CA ARG A 470 43.24 20.94 18.50
C ARG A 470 42.15 20.43 17.55
N PRO A 471 41.19 19.63 18.03
CA PRO A 471 40.02 19.23 17.24
C PRO A 471 39.24 20.47 16.77
N ASP A 472 38.67 20.38 15.57
CA ASP A 472 37.73 21.38 15.08
C ASP A 472 36.31 20.95 15.47
N PHE A 473 35.66 21.77 16.30
CA PHE A 473 34.27 21.55 16.74
C PHE A 473 33.26 22.41 15.96
N SER A 474 33.73 23.25 15.03
CA SER A 474 32.86 24.12 14.22
C SER A 474 32.24 23.38 13.05
N ASP A 475 32.99 22.46 12.43
CA ASP A 475 32.55 21.68 11.28
C ASP A 475 32.54 20.18 11.63
N ALA A 476 31.34 19.65 11.87
CA ALA A 476 31.12 18.25 12.20
C ALA A 476 30.78 17.45 10.94
N ILE A 477 31.43 16.30 10.78
CA ILE A 477 31.04 15.34 9.77
C ILE A 477 29.82 14.58 10.26
N ILE A 478 28.68 14.83 9.63
CA ILE A 478 27.43 14.14 9.95
C ILE A 478 27.38 12.82 9.18
N LEU A 479 27.20 11.72 9.93
CA LEU A 479 26.97 10.38 9.39
C LEU A 479 25.78 9.73 10.08
N ARG A 480 25.40 8.54 9.60
CA ARG A 480 24.36 7.73 10.24
C ARG A 480 24.95 6.83 11.31
N LYS A 481 24.14 6.48 12.31
CA LYS A 481 24.50 5.46 13.30
C LYS A 481 24.96 4.16 12.64
N GLY A 482 26.07 3.61 13.11
CA GLY A 482 26.73 2.43 12.52
C GLY A 482 27.68 2.77 11.37
N ALA A 483 27.99 4.05 11.15
CA ALA A 483 29.04 4.44 10.22
C ALA A 483 30.43 4.01 10.72
N SER A 484 31.25 3.52 9.80
CA SER A 484 32.63 3.14 10.09
C SER A 484 33.59 4.27 9.74
N VAL A 485 34.85 4.14 10.16
CA VAL A 485 35.95 5.03 9.77
C VAL A 485 36.09 5.13 8.25
N GLU A 486 35.78 4.07 7.50
CA GLU A 486 35.74 4.10 6.04
C GLU A 486 34.73 5.11 5.48
N HIS A 487 33.51 5.14 6.04
CA HIS A 487 32.49 6.10 5.65
C HIS A 487 32.93 7.54 5.95
N VAL A 488 33.60 7.77 7.08
CA VAL A 488 34.20 9.07 7.40
C VAL A 488 35.23 9.47 6.35
N CYS A 489 36.11 8.53 5.95
CA CYS A 489 37.12 8.79 4.93
C CYS A 489 36.49 9.20 3.60
N HIS A 490 35.46 8.49 3.14
CA HIS A 490 34.76 8.83 1.89
C HIS A 490 34.03 10.17 1.96
N ARG A 491 33.52 10.56 3.14
CA ARG A 491 32.87 11.86 3.34
C ARG A 491 33.85 13.02 3.25
N ILE A 492 35.08 12.85 3.77
CA ILE A 492 36.15 13.85 3.64
C ILE A 492 36.65 13.91 2.21
N HIS A 493 37.04 12.77 1.64
CA HIS A 493 37.52 12.69 0.26
C HIS A 493 37.49 11.25 -0.27
N ARG A 494 36.98 11.06 -1.49
CA ARG A 494 36.82 9.73 -2.14
C ARG A 494 38.08 8.85 -2.16
N THR A 495 39.28 9.44 -2.20
CA THR A 495 40.55 8.68 -2.25
C THR A 495 41.20 8.46 -0.89
N LEU A 496 40.63 9.01 0.20
CA LEU A 496 41.26 8.96 1.51
C LEU A 496 41.30 7.53 2.08
N ALA A 497 40.28 6.73 1.79
CA ALA A 497 40.20 5.33 2.20
C ALA A 497 41.32 4.48 1.60
N SER A 498 41.72 4.72 0.35
CA SER A 498 42.79 3.93 -0.30
C SER A 498 44.19 4.25 0.25
N GLN A 499 44.39 5.47 0.74
CA GLN A 499 45.63 5.94 1.36
C GLN A 499 45.67 5.73 2.89
N PHE A 500 44.66 5.08 3.47
CA PHE A 500 44.53 4.90 4.91
C PHE A 500 45.60 3.98 5.51
N LYS A 501 46.23 4.40 6.61
CA LYS A 501 47.16 3.56 7.41
C LYS A 501 46.53 3.12 8.73
N TYR A 502 46.01 4.08 9.48
CA TYR A 502 45.25 3.91 10.71
C TYR A 502 44.57 5.24 11.07
N ALA A 503 43.59 5.19 11.97
CA ALA A 503 43.04 6.38 12.61
C ALA A 503 43.32 6.36 14.11
N LEU A 504 43.46 7.54 14.70
CA LEU A 504 43.38 7.74 16.14
C LEU A 504 41.99 8.30 16.45
N VAL A 505 41.27 7.65 17.35
CA VAL A 505 39.94 8.07 17.77
C VAL A 505 39.94 8.39 19.26
N TRP A 506 39.30 9.50 19.63
CA TRP A 506 39.00 9.89 21.01
C TRP A 506 37.49 9.94 21.14
N GLY A 507 36.91 9.16 22.06
CA GLY A 507 35.48 9.19 22.32
C GLY A 507 34.95 7.86 22.85
N THR A 508 33.63 7.74 22.93
CA THR A 508 32.93 6.61 23.56
C THR A 508 33.00 5.34 22.74
N SER A 509 33.26 5.42 21.42
CA SER A 509 33.46 4.23 20.59
C SER A 509 34.73 3.45 20.91
N THR A 510 35.65 4.05 21.66
CA THR A 510 36.96 3.48 22.00
C THR A 510 37.07 3.17 23.49
N LYS A 511 37.80 2.10 23.84
CA LYS A 511 38.04 1.75 25.25
C LYS A 511 39.12 2.63 25.88
N TYR A 512 40.02 3.19 25.06
CA TYR A 512 41.12 4.03 25.48
C TYR A 512 41.16 5.31 24.64
N SER A 513 41.57 6.43 25.25
CA SER A 513 41.58 7.73 24.58
C SER A 513 43.02 8.28 24.47
N PRO A 514 43.63 8.39 23.27
CA PRO A 514 43.16 7.84 21.99
C PRO A 514 43.43 6.34 21.81
N GLN A 515 42.61 5.69 20.99
CA GLN A 515 42.86 4.33 20.51
C GLN A 515 43.17 4.33 19.01
N ARG A 516 44.11 3.47 18.61
CA ARG A 516 44.41 3.22 17.19
C ARG A 516 43.37 2.24 16.62
N VAL A 517 42.70 2.65 15.56
CA VAL A 517 41.62 1.88 14.94
C VAL A 517 41.81 1.70 13.43
N GLY A 518 41.14 0.69 12.87
CA GLY A 518 41.10 0.40 11.43
C GLY A 518 39.86 0.98 10.74
N LEU A 519 39.71 0.69 9.44
CA LEU A 519 38.59 1.18 8.62
C LEU A 519 37.22 0.65 9.05
N THR A 520 37.17 -0.57 9.62
CA THR A 520 35.94 -1.25 10.05
C THR A 520 35.45 -0.81 11.43
N HIS A 521 36.20 0.03 12.14
CA HIS A 521 35.81 0.53 13.45
C HIS A 521 34.56 1.40 13.33
N LEU A 522 33.56 1.14 14.18
CA LEU A 522 32.31 1.88 14.21
C LEU A 522 32.48 3.15 15.05
N MET A 523 32.02 4.27 14.51
CA MET A 523 32.09 5.57 15.16
C MET A 523 30.82 5.82 15.97
N GLU A 524 30.96 6.55 17.07
CA GLU A 524 29.86 7.04 17.91
C GLU A 524 29.71 8.56 17.84
N HIS A 525 28.60 9.06 18.38
CA HIS A 525 28.28 10.50 18.38
C HIS A 525 29.33 11.27 19.21
N GLU A 526 29.81 12.40 18.68
CA GLU A 526 30.86 13.27 19.24
C GLU A 526 32.28 12.67 19.28
N ASP A 527 32.51 11.55 18.60
CA ASP A 527 33.87 11.03 18.44
C ASP A 527 34.75 12.03 17.67
N VAL A 528 36.00 12.15 18.10
CA VAL A 528 37.04 12.91 17.41
C VAL A 528 37.95 11.94 16.67
N ILE A 529 38.22 12.19 15.39
CA ILE A 529 39.07 11.34 14.55
C ILE A 529 40.25 12.09 13.93
N GLN A 530 41.42 11.47 13.99
CA GLN A 530 42.63 11.88 13.26
C GLN A 530 43.08 10.76 12.33
N ILE A 531 42.98 10.99 11.02
CA ILE A 531 43.36 10.01 9.99
C ILE A 531 44.86 10.12 9.71
N VAL A 532 45.55 8.98 9.70
CA VAL A 532 46.96 8.87 9.31
C VAL A 532 47.06 8.14 7.98
N LYS A 533 47.68 8.79 7.00
CA LYS A 533 47.93 8.24 5.66
C LYS A 533 49.17 7.35 5.65
N LYS A 534 49.28 6.46 4.66
CA LYS A 534 50.37 5.48 4.52
C LYS A 534 51.75 6.12 4.50
#